data_AF-A0A3D0VDT1-F1
#
_entry.id   AF-A0A3D0VDT1-F1
#
_cell.length_a   1.000
_cell.length_b   1.000
_cell.length_c   1.000
_cell.angle_alpha   90.00
_cell.angle_beta   90.00
_cell.angle_gamma   90.00
#
_symmetry.space_group_name_H-M   'P 1'
#
loop_
_entity.id
_entity.type
_entity.pdbx_description
1 polymer ?
#
loop_
_entity_poly.entity_id
_entity_poly.type
_entity_poly.pdbx_seq_one_letter_code
_entity_poly.pdbx_strand_id
1 'polypeptide(L)'
;VWSLAVASGVTCVVLSLLTRQPIVVAWSVPGAALLLTALGNYEYSDAIGAYVVAALLALIIGVTGWFGRLLAIVPKPVMAAVLAGVLLPFVLKAVEAVVTSPIVAGGLVVAFLIGRRITPRYAVLVAMVVGAVLSAVTGQAHAPALTLDLSGPVWTTPTFDLQAIMGIAVPLVIVTMAGQNGPGLA
;
A
#
# COMPACT_ATOMS: atom_id res chain seq x y z
N VAL A 1 -2.86 4.09 -9.94
CA VAL A 1 -2.28 5.40 -9.54
C VAL A 1 -3.29 6.53 -9.77
N TRP A 2 -3.82 6.70 -10.99
CA TRP A 2 -4.82 7.75 -11.32
C TRP A 2 -5.97 7.82 -10.31
N SER A 3 -6.72 6.72 -10.13
CA SER A 3 -7.89 6.70 -9.25
C SER A 3 -7.54 7.00 -7.80
N LEU A 4 -6.37 6.54 -7.36
CA LEU A 4 -5.91 6.75 -5.99
C LEU A 4 -5.53 8.21 -5.75
N ALA A 5 -4.82 8.85 -6.69
CA ALA A 5 -4.44 10.26 -6.61
C ALA A 5 -5.66 11.19 -6.67
N VAL A 6 -6.58 10.94 -7.60
CA VAL A 6 -7.81 11.73 -7.74
C VAL A 6 -8.73 11.52 -6.54
N ALA A 7 -8.99 10.28 -6.12
CA ALA A 7 -9.87 10.01 -4.98
C ALA A 7 -9.32 10.59 -3.67
N SER A 8 -8.02 10.40 -3.39
CA SER A 8 -7.39 10.99 -2.20
C SER A 8 -7.41 12.51 -2.25
N GLY A 9 -7.04 13.12 -3.37
CA GLY A 9 -7.07 14.58 -3.54
C GLY A 9 -8.47 15.17 -3.38
N VAL A 10 -9.48 14.59 -4.04
CA VAL A 10 -10.88 15.03 -3.92
C VAL A 10 -11.36 14.88 -2.48
N THR A 11 -11.09 13.75 -1.83
CA THR A 11 -11.54 13.52 -0.46
C THR A 11 -10.84 14.45 0.54
N CYS A 12 -9.53 14.72 0.37
CA CYS A 12 -8.81 15.74 1.13
C CYS A 12 -9.49 17.10 1.03
N VAL A 13 -9.76 17.56 -0.20
CA VAL A 13 -10.36 18.89 -0.44
C VAL A 13 -11.76 18.94 0.15
N VAL A 14 -12.62 17.96 -0.17
CA VAL A 14 -14.01 17.93 0.29
C VAL A 14 -14.08 17.88 1.81
N LEU A 15 -13.36 16.96 2.46
CA LEU A 15 -13.37 16.87 3.92
C LEU A 15 -12.78 18.11 4.57
N SER A 16 -11.70 18.68 4.03
CA SER A 16 -11.09 19.89 4.61
C SER A 16 -12.00 21.10 4.52
N LEU A 17 -12.75 21.24 3.42
CA LEU A 17 -13.72 22.32 3.26
C LEU A 17 -14.95 22.13 4.16
N LEU A 18 -15.45 20.90 4.27
CA LEU A 18 -16.64 20.59 5.09
C LEU A 18 -16.37 20.74 6.58
N THR A 19 -15.24 20.23 7.08
CA THR A 19 -14.89 20.29 8.50
C THR A 19 -14.16 21.57 8.89
N ARG A 20 -13.70 22.36 7.91
CA ARG A 20 -12.82 23.53 8.10
C ARG A 20 -11.53 23.19 8.84
N GLN A 21 -11.06 21.96 8.71
CA GLN A 21 -9.80 21.48 9.30
C GLN A 21 -8.90 20.94 8.19
N PRO A 22 -7.56 21.04 8.32
CA PRO A 22 -6.65 20.47 7.33
C PRO A 22 -6.65 18.94 7.41
N ILE A 23 -7.52 18.28 6.65
CA ILE A 23 -7.66 16.83 6.62
C ILE A 23 -6.83 16.26 5.46
N VAL A 24 -5.91 15.36 5.82
CA VAL A 24 -5.08 14.63 4.85
C VAL A 24 -5.53 13.17 4.79
N VAL A 25 -6.01 12.78 3.61
CA VAL A 25 -6.38 11.41 3.26
C VAL A 25 -5.21 10.79 2.49
N ALA A 26 -4.51 9.85 3.13
CA ALA A 26 -3.40 9.13 2.54
C ALA A 26 -3.77 7.66 2.26
N TRP A 27 -2.96 6.98 1.46
CA TRP A 27 -3.13 5.56 1.20
C TRP A 27 -2.51 4.67 2.28
N SER A 28 -2.92 3.41 2.28
CA SER A 28 -2.40 2.39 3.20
C SER A 28 -1.19 1.67 2.60
N VAL A 29 0.01 1.96 3.10
CA VAL A 29 1.26 1.28 2.65
C VAL A 29 1.23 -0.23 2.99
N PRO A 30 0.96 -0.64 4.24
CA PRO A 30 0.70 -2.05 4.58
C PRO A 30 -0.41 -2.69 3.74
N GLY A 31 -1.47 -1.94 3.41
CA GLY A 31 -2.54 -2.42 2.53
C GLY A 31 -2.05 -2.69 1.11
N ALA A 32 -1.21 -1.81 0.55
CA ALA A 32 -0.59 -2.03 -0.75
C ALA A 32 0.35 -3.26 -0.75
N ALA A 33 1.12 -3.46 0.33
CA ALA A 33 1.98 -4.63 0.48
C ALA A 33 1.18 -5.93 0.54
N LEU A 34 0.10 -5.96 1.33
CA LEU A 34 -0.86 -7.08 1.36
C LEU A 34 -1.39 -7.36 -0.05
N LEU A 35 -1.83 -6.32 -0.76
CA LEU A 35 -2.46 -6.46 -2.06
C LEU A 35 -1.52 -7.03 -3.12
N LEU A 36 -0.24 -6.63 -3.08
CA LEU A 36 0.78 -7.15 -4.00
C LEU A 36 0.95 -8.69 -3.88
N THR A 37 0.62 -9.26 -2.72
CA THR A 37 0.66 -10.71 -2.50
C THR A 37 -0.65 -11.42 -2.82
N ALA A 38 -1.79 -10.71 -2.76
CA ALA A 38 -3.12 -11.30 -2.95
C ALA A 38 -3.68 -11.15 -4.38
N LEU A 39 -3.30 -10.08 -5.10
CA LEU A 39 -3.84 -9.73 -6.43
C LEU A 39 -3.71 -10.84 -7.48
N GLY A 40 -2.67 -11.68 -7.39
CA GLY A 40 -2.45 -12.77 -8.35
C GLY A 40 -3.39 -13.97 -8.20
N ASN A 41 -4.15 -14.03 -7.09
CA ASN A 41 -4.99 -15.18 -6.76
C ASN A 41 -6.48 -14.96 -7.09
N TYR A 42 -6.88 -13.73 -7.43
CA TYR A 42 -8.27 -13.34 -7.62
C TYR A 42 -8.45 -12.49 -8.87
N GLU A 43 -9.65 -12.49 -9.46
CA GLU A 43 -9.97 -11.55 -10.51
C GLU A 43 -9.95 -10.11 -10.00
N TYR A 44 -9.58 -9.17 -10.88
CA TYR A 44 -9.46 -7.77 -10.51
C TYR A 44 -10.79 -7.17 -10.02
N SER A 45 -11.92 -7.57 -10.61
CA SER A 45 -13.26 -7.13 -10.19
C SER A 45 -13.62 -7.61 -8.78
N ASP A 46 -13.20 -8.82 -8.39
CA ASP A 46 -13.42 -9.37 -7.05
C ASP A 46 -12.56 -8.65 -6.01
N ALA A 47 -11.32 -8.29 -6.37
CA ALA A 47 -10.46 -7.49 -5.52
C ALA A 47 -11.09 -6.10 -5.23
N ILE A 48 -11.72 -5.47 -6.23
CA ILE A 48 -12.46 -4.21 -6.03
C ILE A 48 -13.66 -4.43 -5.09
N GLY A 49 -14.45 -5.48 -5.30
CA GLY A 49 -15.58 -5.81 -4.41
C GLY A 49 -15.14 -6.03 -2.97
N ALA A 50 -14.04 -6.77 -2.75
CA ALA A 50 -13.45 -6.97 -1.43
C ALA A 50 -12.99 -5.63 -0.80
N TYR A 51 -12.42 -4.71 -1.57
CA TYR A 51 -12.08 -3.36 -1.09
C TYR A 51 -13.30 -2.55 -0.66
N VAL A 52 -14.39 -2.62 -1.43
CA VAL A 52 -15.65 -1.95 -1.08
C VAL A 52 -16.18 -2.50 0.24
N VAL A 53 -16.18 -3.82 0.41
CA VAL A 53 -16.59 -4.47 1.67
C VAL A 53 -15.68 -4.03 2.83
N ALA A 54 -14.36 -4.01 2.62
CA ALA A 54 -13.41 -3.54 3.63
C ALA A 54 -13.67 -2.10 4.06
N ALA A 55 -13.92 -1.20 3.10
CA ALA A 55 -14.22 0.19 3.34
C ALA A 55 -15.54 0.38 4.11
N LEU A 56 -16.58 -0.39 3.76
CA LEU A 56 -17.86 -0.38 4.48
C LEU A 56 -17.70 -0.88 5.92
N LEU A 57 -16.96 -1.97 6.14
CA LEU A 57 -16.67 -2.48 7.48
C LEU A 57 -15.90 -1.45 8.31
N ALA A 58 -14.85 -0.83 7.73
CA ALA A 58 -14.09 0.20 8.39
C ALA A 58 -14.96 1.43 8.75
N LEU A 59 -15.85 1.84 7.84
CA LEU A 59 -16.80 2.93 8.09
C LEU A 59 -17.77 2.59 9.22
N ILE A 60 -18.37 1.40 9.21
CA ILE A 60 -19.29 0.93 10.26
C ILE A 60 -18.56 0.91 11.62
N ILE A 61 -17.36 0.36 11.69
CA ILE A 61 -16.56 0.30 12.93
C ILE A 61 -16.19 1.71 13.41
N GLY A 62 -15.88 2.63 12.47
CA GLY A 62 -15.54 4.01 12.76
C GLY A 62 -16.74 4.80 13.31
N VAL A 63 -17.88 4.74 12.62
CA VAL A 63 -19.11 5.48 13.00
C VAL A 63 -19.72 4.94 14.30
N THR A 64 -19.64 3.64 14.54
CA THR A 64 -20.18 3.03 15.77
C THR A 64 -19.30 3.31 17.01
N GLY A 65 -18.08 3.84 16.84
CA GLY A 65 -17.13 4.03 17.94
C GLY A 65 -16.54 2.72 18.48
N TRP A 66 -16.81 1.58 17.82
CA TRP A 66 -16.28 0.28 18.20
C TRP A 66 -14.77 0.19 18.01
N PHE A 67 -14.22 1.08 17.18
CA PHE A 67 -12.80 1.18 16.90
C PHE A 67 -11.94 1.18 18.18
N GLY A 68 -12.26 2.07 19.14
CA GLY A 68 -11.53 2.16 20.40
C GLY A 68 -11.71 0.93 21.30
N ARG A 69 -12.90 0.31 21.30
CA ARG A 69 -13.18 -0.89 22.09
C ARG A 69 -12.43 -2.11 21.57
N LEU A 70 -12.42 -2.30 20.26
CA LEU A 70 -11.68 -3.39 19.60
C LEU A 70 -10.18 -3.25 19.85
N LEU A 71 -9.62 -2.05 19.68
CA LEU A 71 -8.20 -1.81 19.96
C LEU A 71 -7.84 -2.02 21.43
N ALA A 72 -8.73 -1.68 22.38
CA ALA A 72 -8.49 -1.90 23.80
C ALA A 72 -8.43 -3.40 24.17
N ILE A 73 -9.11 -4.26 23.43
CA ILE A 73 -9.14 -5.71 23.67
C ILE A 73 -7.92 -6.41 23.05
N VAL A 74 -7.40 -5.92 21.92
CA VAL A 74 -6.31 -6.58 21.20
C VAL A 74 -4.95 -6.24 21.85
N PRO A 75 -4.19 -7.25 22.33
CA PRO A 75 -2.89 -7.00 22.93
C PRO A 75 -1.91 -6.37 21.93
N LYS A 76 -1.08 -5.40 22.40
CA LYS A 76 -0.02 -4.78 21.58
C LYS A 76 0.86 -5.80 20.83
N PRO A 77 1.28 -6.95 21.41
CA PRO A 77 2.04 -7.96 20.69
C PRO A 77 1.32 -8.54 19.47
N VAL A 78 -0.01 -8.68 19.53
CA VAL A 78 -0.82 -9.20 18.41
C VAL A 78 -0.85 -8.19 17.27
N MET A 79 -1.01 -6.90 17.57
CA MET A 79 -0.96 -5.84 16.54
C MET A 79 0.38 -5.80 15.83
N ALA A 80 1.49 -5.90 16.58
CA ALA A 80 2.83 -5.97 16.02
C ALA A 80 3.04 -7.24 15.19
N ALA A 81 2.53 -8.39 15.65
CA ALA A 81 2.60 -9.65 14.91
C ALA A 81 1.83 -9.62 13.59
N VAL A 82 0.65 -8.97 13.55
CA VAL A 82 -0.11 -8.78 12.32
C VAL A 82 0.69 -7.94 11.31
N LEU A 83 1.25 -6.80 11.74
CA LEU A 83 2.05 -5.96 10.86
C LEU A 83 3.28 -6.70 10.34
N ALA A 84 3.98 -7.44 11.22
CA ALA A 84 5.11 -8.28 10.86
C ALA A 84 4.71 -9.36 9.85
N GLY A 85 3.59 -10.06 10.07
CA GLY A 85 3.09 -11.10 9.18
C GLY A 85 2.76 -10.59 7.78
N VAL A 86 2.21 -9.38 7.67
CA VAL A 86 1.88 -8.76 6.37
C VAL A 86 3.14 -8.24 5.66
N LEU A 87 4.13 -7.73 6.39
CA LEU A 87 5.36 -7.21 5.81
C LEU A 87 6.41 -8.28 5.52
N LEU A 88 6.39 -9.42 6.21
CA LEU A 88 7.39 -10.48 6.06
C LEU A 88 7.49 -11.01 4.61
N PRO A 89 6.38 -11.36 3.92
CA PRO A 89 6.45 -11.78 2.52
C PRO A 89 7.05 -10.72 1.60
N PHE A 90 6.78 -9.44 1.88
CA PHE A 90 7.35 -8.32 1.12
C PHE A 90 8.87 -8.24 1.30
N VAL A 91 9.36 -8.40 2.54
CA VAL A 91 10.80 -8.44 2.83
C VAL A 91 11.47 -9.65 2.17
N LEU A 92 10.85 -10.83 2.24
CA LEU A 92 11.39 -12.04 1.61
C LEU A 92 11.49 -11.91 0.09
N LYS A 93 10.48 -11.34 -0.57
CA LYS A 93 10.53 -11.03 -2.00
C LYS A 93 11.62 -10.02 -2.35
N ALA A 94 11.91 -9.06 -1.48
CA ALA A 94 13.01 -8.11 -1.68
C ALA A 94 14.37 -8.82 -1.64
N VAL A 95 14.56 -9.77 -0.72
CA VAL A 95 15.78 -10.59 -0.65
C VAL A 95 15.92 -11.46 -1.90
N GLU A 96 14.83 -12.11 -2.31
CA GLU A 96 14.79 -12.91 -3.55
C GLU A 96 15.14 -12.07 -4.79
N ALA A 97 14.66 -10.82 -4.87
CA ALA A 97 15.01 -9.90 -5.94
C ALA A 97 16.51 -9.59 -5.98
N VAL A 98 17.18 -9.49 -4.82
CA VAL A 98 18.64 -9.31 -4.74
C VAL A 98 19.39 -10.55 -5.20
N VAL A 99 18.88 -11.76 -4.93
CA VAL A 99 19.49 -13.00 -5.40
C VAL A 99 19.33 -13.15 -6.92
N THR A 100 18.14 -12.83 -7.45
CA THR A 100 17.82 -13.00 -8.89
C THR A 100 18.41 -11.89 -9.77
N SER A 101 18.50 -10.65 -9.28
CA SER A 101 19.16 -9.54 -9.98
C SER A 101 20.13 -8.78 -9.04
N PRO A 102 21.31 -9.35 -8.74
CA PRO A 102 22.25 -8.78 -7.76
C PRO A 102 22.71 -7.37 -8.11
N ILE A 103 22.92 -7.08 -9.39
CA ILE A 103 23.38 -5.76 -9.84
C ILE A 103 22.29 -4.72 -9.60
N VAL A 104 21.07 -4.96 -10.08
CA VAL A 104 20.00 -3.95 -10.02
C VAL A 104 19.43 -3.85 -8.61
N ALA A 105 18.92 -4.95 -8.06
CA ALA A 105 18.28 -4.94 -6.74
C ALA A 105 19.30 -4.73 -5.61
N GLY A 106 20.47 -5.36 -5.69
CA GLY A 106 21.56 -5.14 -4.73
C GLY A 106 22.11 -3.71 -4.81
N GLY A 107 22.29 -3.17 -6.01
CA GLY A 107 22.67 -1.77 -6.22
C GLY A 107 21.67 -0.78 -5.63
N LEU A 108 20.37 -1.07 -5.74
CA LEU A 108 19.29 -0.30 -5.13
C LEU A 108 19.40 -0.25 -3.60
N VAL A 109 19.67 -1.40 -2.97
CA VAL A 109 19.88 -1.51 -1.52
C VAL A 109 21.12 -0.74 -1.08
N VAL A 110 22.25 -0.90 -1.77
CA VAL A 110 23.50 -0.20 -1.46
C VAL A 110 23.32 1.32 -1.62
N ALA A 111 22.71 1.77 -2.71
CA ALA A 111 22.41 3.18 -2.94
C ALA A 111 21.50 3.76 -1.87
N PHE A 112 20.48 3.01 -1.43
CA PHE A 112 19.63 3.42 -0.32
C PHE A 112 20.41 3.56 0.99
N LEU A 113 21.27 2.60 1.34
CA LEU A 113 22.06 2.63 2.57
C LEU A 113 23.06 3.78 2.59
N ILE A 114 23.77 4.00 1.47
CA ILE A 114 24.68 5.14 1.30
C ILE A 114 23.90 6.46 1.35
N GLY A 115 22.81 6.55 0.60
CA GLY A 115 21.93 7.72 0.59
C GLY A 115 21.36 8.02 1.97
N ARG A 116 21.01 7.00 2.75
CA ARG A 116 20.53 7.15 4.13
C ARG A 116 21.60 7.68 5.08
N ARG A 117 22.89 7.42 4.79
CA ARG A 117 24.01 7.96 5.58
C ARG A 117 24.35 9.41 5.21
N ILE A 118 24.35 9.76 3.93
CA ILE A 118 24.81 11.07 3.43
C ILE A 118 23.65 12.07 3.35
N THR A 119 22.53 11.66 2.77
CA THR A 119 21.35 12.51 2.53
C THR A 119 20.05 11.77 2.91
N PRO A 120 19.75 11.59 4.21
CA PRO A 120 18.60 10.81 4.67
C PRO A 120 17.27 11.21 4.03
N ARG A 121 17.10 12.52 3.76
CA ARG A 121 15.90 13.08 3.10
C ARG A 121 15.70 12.60 1.66
N TYR A 122 16.78 12.27 0.94
CA TYR A 122 16.75 11.89 -0.47
C TYR A 122 17.14 10.43 -0.71
N ALA A 123 17.34 9.64 0.33
CA ALA A 123 17.81 8.25 0.22
C ALA A 123 16.94 7.39 -0.73
N VAL A 124 15.62 7.52 -0.63
CA VAL A 124 14.67 6.80 -1.50
C VAL A 124 14.80 7.25 -2.96
N LEU A 125 14.96 8.56 -3.19
CA LEU A 125 15.11 9.13 -4.53
C LEU A 125 16.44 8.70 -5.16
N VAL A 126 17.54 8.72 -4.40
CA VAL A 126 18.84 8.22 -4.83
C VAL A 126 18.76 6.75 -5.23
N ALA A 127 18.14 5.92 -4.39
CA ALA A 127 17.96 4.50 -4.67
C ALA A 127 17.14 4.27 -5.96
N MET A 128 16.05 5.03 -6.16
CA MET A 128 15.24 4.97 -7.37
C MET A 128 16.03 5.33 -8.63
N VAL A 129 16.79 6.43 -8.59
CA VAL A 129 17.61 6.87 -9.73
C VAL A 129 18.69 5.84 -10.06
N VAL A 130 19.39 5.33 -9.05
CA VAL A 130 20.42 4.29 -9.25
C VAL A 130 19.80 3.02 -9.81
N GLY A 131 18.64 2.58 -9.28
CA GLY A 131 17.92 1.42 -9.80
C GLY A 131 17.53 1.57 -11.26
N ALA A 132 17.00 2.74 -11.66
CA ALA A 132 16.65 3.04 -13.04
C ALA A 132 17.87 3.00 -13.98
N VAL A 133 18.99 3.62 -13.56
CA VAL A 133 20.24 3.61 -14.33
C VAL A 133 20.79 2.20 -14.46
N LEU A 134 20.85 1.43 -13.37
CA LEU A 134 21.35 0.06 -13.40
C LEU A 134 20.47 -0.85 -14.25
N SER A 135 19.14 -0.69 -14.19
CA SER A 135 18.20 -1.43 -15.05
C SER A 135 18.40 -1.10 -16.53
N ALA A 136 18.65 0.17 -16.87
CA ALA A 136 18.93 0.59 -18.24
C ALA A 136 20.26 0.04 -18.75
N VAL A 137 21.32 0.13 -17.95
CA VAL A 137 22.67 -0.34 -18.33
C VAL A 137 22.75 -1.86 -18.46
N THR A 138 21.99 -2.60 -17.63
CA THR A 138 21.95 -4.07 -17.68
C THR A 138 21.01 -4.62 -18.76
N GLY A 139 20.33 -3.75 -19.53
CA GLY A 139 19.37 -4.15 -20.55
C GLY A 139 18.09 -4.80 -20.00
N GLN A 140 17.86 -4.72 -18.68
CA GLN A 140 16.64 -5.21 -18.03
C GLN A 140 15.48 -4.22 -18.19
N ALA A 141 15.78 -2.96 -18.47
CA ALA A 141 14.78 -1.94 -18.76
C ALA A 141 14.21 -2.15 -20.16
N HIS A 142 12.93 -2.50 -20.23
CA HIS A 142 12.16 -2.44 -21.46
C HIS A 142 11.58 -1.04 -21.56
N ALA A 143 11.97 -0.28 -22.60
CA ALA A 143 11.31 0.99 -22.87
C ALA A 143 9.87 0.68 -23.30
N PRO A 144 8.84 1.02 -22.50
CA PRO A 144 7.48 0.87 -22.98
C PRO A 144 7.29 1.77 -24.20
N ALA A 145 6.45 1.35 -25.14
CA ALA A 145 5.99 2.25 -26.20
C ALA A 145 5.20 3.39 -25.54
N LEU A 146 5.88 4.50 -25.29
CA LEU A 146 5.29 5.67 -24.62
C LEU A 146 4.44 6.43 -25.64
N THR A 147 3.16 6.08 -25.69
CA THR A 147 2.16 6.93 -26.34
C THR A 147 1.67 7.94 -25.31
N LEU A 148 1.77 9.22 -25.66
CA LEU A 148 1.12 10.30 -24.91
C LEU A 148 -0.39 10.13 -25.02
N ASP A 149 -1.00 9.60 -23.98
CA ASP A 149 -2.44 9.44 -23.87
C ASP A 149 -2.94 10.04 -22.55
N LEU A 150 -4.14 10.60 -22.60
CA LEU A 150 -4.81 11.13 -21.41
C LEU A 150 -5.39 9.96 -20.62
N SER A 151 -4.68 9.54 -19.57
CA SER A 151 -5.19 8.49 -18.68
C SER A 151 -6.51 8.95 -18.05
N GLY A 152 -7.59 8.23 -18.37
CA GLY A 152 -8.92 8.47 -17.84
C GLY A 152 -9.37 7.42 -16.81
N PRO A 153 -10.48 7.68 -16.09
CA PRO A 153 -11.10 6.67 -15.24
C PRO A 153 -11.58 5.50 -16.11
N VAL A 154 -11.09 4.30 -15.83
CA VAL A 154 -11.66 3.07 -16.37
C VAL A 154 -12.64 2.53 -15.34
N TRP A 155 -13.92 2.48 -15.71
CA TRP A 155 -14.92 1.87 -14.85
C TRP A 155 -14.73 0.35 -14.85
N THR A 156 -14.66 -0.23 -13.65
CA THR A 156 -14.65 -1.67 -13.47
C THR A 156 -15.72 -2.01 -12.45
N THR A 157 -16.75 -2.73 -12.89
CA THR A 157 -17.87 -3.12 -12.02
C THR A 157 -17.36 -4.13 -10.98
N PRO A 158 -17.57 -3.90 -9.67
CA PRO A 158 -17.16 -4.83 -8.64
C PRO A 158 -17.98 -6.12 -8.73
N THR A 159 -17.29 -7.25 -8.57
CA THR A 159 -17.90 -8.56 -8.32
C THR A 159 -17.63 -8.96 -6.87
N PHE A 160 -18.53 -9.76 -6.29
CA PHE A 160 -18.47 -10.11 -4.88
C PHE A 160 -18.27 -11.62 -4.72
N ASP A 161 -17.01 -12.04 -4.74
CA ASP A 161 -16.63 -13.39 -4.38
C ASP A 161 -16.31 -13.51 -2.87
N LEU A 162 -16.79 -14.59 -2.26
CA LEU A 162 -16.62 -14.82 -0.82
C LEU A 162 -15.15 -15.10 -0.46
N GLN A 163 -14.40 -15.80 -1.32
CA GLN A 163 -12.99 -16.09 -1.07
C GLN A 163 -12.16 -14.82 -1.15
N ALA A 164 -12.42 -13.95 -2.13
CA ALA A 164 -11.77 -12.65 -2.24
C ALA A 164 -12.10 -11.73 -1.04
N ILE A 165 -13.36 -11.71 -0.58
CA ILE A 165 -13.76 -10.94 0.61
C ILE A 165 -13.01 -11.44 1.85
N MET A 166 -12.98 -12.76 2.08
CA MET A 166 -12.29 -13.32 3.24
C MET A 166 -10.77 -13.18 3.15
N GLY A 167 -10.19 -13.31 1.95
CA GLY A 167 -8.76 -13.24 1.70
C GLY A 167 -8.18 -11.83 1.64
N ILE A 168 -8.98 -10.82 1.27
CA ILE A 168 -8.52 -9.43 1.11
C ILE A 168 -9.18 -8.51 2.14
N ALA A 169 -10.51 -8.50 2.24
CA ALA A 169 -11.21 -7.49 3.03
C ALA A 169 -10.90 -7.60 4.52
N VAL A 170 -10.95 -8.82 5.07
CA VAL A 170 -10.69 -9.06 6.49
C VAL A 170 -9.25 -8.70 6.87
N PRO A 171 -8.19 -9.19 6.19
CA PRO A 171 -6.82 -8.78 6.49
C PRO A 171 -6.62 -7.27 6.33
N LEU A 172 -7.20 -6.66 5.29
CA LEU A 172 -7.05 -5.23 5.05
C LEU A 172 -7.63 -4.39 6.19
N VAL A 173 -8.82 -4.74 6.69
CA VAL A 173 -9.45 -4.06 7.83
C VAL A 173 -8.58 -4.23 9.08
N ILE A 174 -8.15 -5.45 9.40
CA ILE A 174 -7.31 -5.71 10.59
C ILE A 174 -6.00 -4.93 10.51
N VAL A 175 -5.30 -4.97 9.37
CA VAL A 175 -4.01 -4.27 9.18
C VAL A 175 -4.19 -2.76 9.27
N THR A 176 -5.26 -2.22 8.71
CA THR A 176 -5.54 -0.78 8.77
C THR A 176 -5.84 -0.35 10.21
N MET A 177 -6.65 -1.13 10.92
CA MET A 177 -6.98 -0.85 12.32
C MET A 177 -5.75 -0.94 13.24
N ALA A 178 -4.98 -2.03 13.15
CA ALA A 178 -3.84 -2.29 14.02
C ALA A 178 -2.61 -1.44 13.68
N GLY A 179 -2.28 -1.31 12.38
CA GLY A 179 -1.01 -0.76 11.93
C GLY A 179 -1.01 0.76 11.73
N GLN A 180 -2.13 1.35 11.28
CA GLN A 180 -2.18 2.79 10.95
C GLN A 180 -2.88 3.62 12.01
N ASN A 181 -3.95 3.09 12.59
CA ASN A 181 -4.78 3.86 13.49
C ASN A 181 -4.44 3.63 14.97
N GLY A 182 -3.93 2.45 15.33
CA GLY A 182 -3.48 2.12 16.69
C GLY A 182 -2.38 3.04 17.24
N PRO A 183 -1.27 3.27 16.53
CA PRO A 183 -0.19 4.16 16.98
C PRO A 183 -0.62 5.62 17.14
N GLY A 184 -1.65 6.08 16.42
CA GLY A 184 -2.16 7.45 16.52
C GLY A 184 -3.01 7.73 17.77
N LEU A 185 -3.38 6.69 18.52
CA LEU A 185 -4.16 6.79 19.76
C LEU A 185 -3.32 6.52 21.03
N ALA A 186 -2.04 6.11 20.87
CA ALA A 186 -1.16 5.71 21.97
C ALA A 186 -0.24 6.84 22.45
#